data_AF-A0A7S3NF74-F1
#
_entry.id   AF-A0A7S3NF74-F1
#
_cell.length_a   1.000
_cell.length_b   1.000
_cell.length_c   1.000
_cell.angle_alpha   90.00
_cell.angle_beta   90.00
_cell.angle_gamma   90.00
#
_symmetry.space_group_name_H-M   'P 1'
#
loop_
_entity.id
_entity.type
_entity.pdbx_description
1 polymer ?
#
loop_
_entity_poly.entity_id
_entity_poly.type
_entity_poly.pdbx_seq_one_letter_code
_entity_poly.pdbx_strand_id
1 'polypeptide(L)'
;MLVLENRNGKTPLDIAIEKNSAKIIEVILNALIQLDHFSLSKMIYKKFSVLFELNLKAFEKYLNTCYFVTQQMKSINKVRLKKGDETNRDFYTCCILDKEFYKQYQIGEFAEQKAKVKANAVVPSERPMSASQGQQSEAELQKAFEENEDPLKRVSIKGIEFDWIFNTSEGVSFLLTLSKTENINIFGQNIIKDIILFQWSYFKEMIIYKLLLPYVVYFVIFC
;
A
#
# COMPACT_ATOMS: atom_id res chain seq x y z
N MET A 1 0.56 -28.92 5.61
CA MET A 1 0.02 -29.97 4.70
C MET A 1 -0.29 -29.46 3.29
N LEU A 2 -0.77 -28.22 3.11
CA LEU A 2 -1.14 -27.67 1.79
C LEU A 2 0.02 -27.52 0.77
N VAL A 3 1.25 -27.64 1.24
CA VAL A 3 2.50 -27.48 0.46
C VAL A 3 3.07 -28.82 -0.03
N LEU A 4 2.55 -29.95 0.45
CA LEU A 4 3.16 -31.24 0.17
C LEU A 4 2.97 -31.61 -1.29
N GLU A 5 4.06 -31.68 -2.03
CA GLU A 5 4.08 -32.16 -3.40
C GLU A 5 4.01 -33.68 -3.42
N ASN A 6 3.26 -34.23 -4.40
CA ASN A 6 3.29 -35.65 -4.67
C ASN A 6 4.58 -36.05 -5.44
N ARG A 7 4.71 -37.33 -5.80
CA ARG A 7 5.84 -37.83 -6.60
C ARG A 7 6.01 -37.16 -7.97
N ASN A 8 4.99 -36.43 -8.44
CA ASN A 8 4.97 -35.72 -9.71
C ASN A 8 5.17 -34.20 -9.52
N GLY A 9 5.52 -33.72 -8.32
CA GLY A 9 5.69 -32.28 -8.04
C GLY A 9 4.37 -31.50 -7.93
N LYS A 10 3.21 -32.17 -7.83
CA LYS A 10 1.89 -31.53 -7.78
C LYS A 10 1.41 -31.38 -6.35
N THR A 11 1.01 -30.17 -5.97
CA THR A 11 0.35 -29.88 -4.69
C THR A 11 -1.12 -30.31 -4.71
N PRO A 12 -1.80 -30.41 -3.55
CA PRO A 12 -3.24 -30.68 -3.51
C PRO A 12 -4.06 -29.68 -4.32
N LEU A 13 -3.61 -28.43 -4.38
CA LEU A 13 -4.26 -27.38 -5.18
C LEU A 13 -4.09 -27.63 -6.69
N ASP A 14 -2.93 -28.12 -7.15
CA ASP A 14 -2.75 -28.51 -8.56
C ASP A 14 -3.75 -29.58 -8.96
N ILE A 15 -3.85 -30.64 -8.13
CA ILE A 15 -4.76 -31.76 -8.40
C ILE A 15 -6.22 -31.28 -8.41
N ALA A 16 -6.58 -30.36 -7.52
CA ALA A 16 -7.93 -29.79 -7.47
C ALA A 16 -8.25 -28.95 -8.71
N ILE A 17 -7.30 -28.15 -9.19
CA ILE A 17 -7.44 -27.34 -10.41
C ILE A 17 -7.51 -28.22 -11.66
N GLU A 18 -6.64 -29.22 -11.79
CA GLU A 18 -6.64 -30.16 -12.92
C GLU A 18 -7.95 -30.94 -13.03
N LYS A 19 -8.56 -31.26 -11.89
CA LYS A 19 -9.86 -31.92 -11.81
C LYS A 19 -11.04 -30.96 -11.90
N ASN A 20 -10.79 -29.66 -12.05
CA ASN A 20 -11.79 -28.58 -12.03
C ASN A 20 -12.76 -28.67 -10.83
N SER A 21 -12.23 -29.04 -9.64
CA SER A 21 -13.04 -29.28 -8.46
C SER A 21 -13.17 -28.02 -7.61
N ALA A 22 -14.07 -27.12 -8.01
CA ALA A 22 -14.32 -25.84 -7.34
C ALA A 22 -14.48 -25.97 -5.81
N LYS A 23 -15.26 -26.96 -5.35
CA LYS A 23 -15.47 -27.22 -3.92
C LYS A 23 -14.17 -27.49 -3.16
N ILE A 24 -13.26 -28.28 -3.73
CA ILE A 24 -11.97 -28.58 -3.08
C ILE A 24 -11.08 -27.34 -3.09
N ILE A 25 -11.07 -26.60 -4.19
CA ILE A 25 -10.32 -25.34 -4.31
C ILE A 25 -10.79 -24.34 -3.24
N GLU A 26 -12.09 -24.18 -3.05
CA GLU A 26 -12.65 -23.30 -2.00
C GLU A 26 -12.25 -23.75 -0.60
N VAL A 27 -12.30 -25.06 -0.31
CA VAL A 27 -11.86 -25.59 1.00
C VAL A 27 -10.38 -25.29 1.23
N ILE A 28 -9.53 -25.48 0.22
CA ILE A 28 -8.10 -25.17 0.30
C ILE A 28 -7.89 -23.66 0.53
N LEU A 29 -8.55 -22.80 -0.24
CA LEU A 29 -8.43 -21.34 -0.10
C LEU A 29 -8.90 -20.86 1.27
N ASN A 30 -10.02 -21.38 1.78
CA ASN A 30 -10.50 -21.07 3.12
C ASN A 30 -9.52 -21.54 4.21
N ALA A 31 -8.87 -22.69 4.02
CA ALA A 31 -7.82 -23.14 4.92
C ALA A 31 -6.58 -22.22 4.86
N LEU A 32 -6.20 -21.70 3.68
CA LEU A 32 -5.11 -20.72 3.55
C LEU A 32 -5.45 -19.39 4.24
N ILE A 33 -6.69 -18.92 4.12
CA ILE A 33 -7.18 -17.71 4.79
C ILE A 33 -7.01 -17.81 6.31
N GLN A 34 -7.24 -19.00 6.90
CA GLN A 34 -7.10 -19.20 8.34
C GLN A 34 -5.65 -19.16 8.85
N LEU A 35 -4.65 -19.16 7.97
CA LEU A 35 -3.24 -19.23 8.37
C LEU A 35 -2.60 -17.88 8.71
N ASP A 36 -3.29 -16.74 8.49
CA ASP A 36 -3.07 -15.33 8.93
C ASP A 36 -1.64 -14.71 8.96
N HIS A 37 -0.57 -15.49 8.79
CA HIS A 37 0.81 -15.12 9.13
C HIS A 37 1.85 -15.60 8.12
N PHE A 38 1.42 -16.30 7.06
CA PHE A 38 2.35 -16.85 6.07
C PHE A 38 2.25 -16.16 4.73
N SER A 39 3.43 -15.93 4.16
CA SER A 39 3.64 -15.48 2.80
C SER A 39 3.23 -16.57 1.80
N LEU A 40 1.92 -16.73 1.61
CA LEU A 40 1.35 -17.83 0.82
C LEU A 40 1.10 -17.42 -0.64
N SER A 41 1.17 -16.12 -0.97
CA SER A 41 0.96 -15.66 -2.34
C SER A 41 1.97 -16.29 -3.29
N LYS A 42 3.24 -16.40 -2.88
CA LYS A 42 4.33 -17.06 -3.63
C LYS A 42 4.14 -18.57 -3.83
N MET A 43 3.23 -19.19 -3.10
CA MET A 43 2.94 -20.61 -3.27
C MET A 43 1.90 -20.88 -4.35
N ILE A 44 1.00 -19.92 -4.53
CA ILE A 44 -0.16 -20.08 -5.40
C ILE A 44 -0.13 -19.14 -6.61
N TYR A 45 0.83 -18.19 -6.69
CA TYR A 45 0.93 -17.18 -7.76
C TYR A 45 0.91 -17.76 -9.17
N LYS A 46 1.55 -18.92 -9.39
CA LYS A 46 1.53 -19.62 -10.69
C LYS A 46 0.14 -20.01 -11.17
N LYS A 47 -0.84 -20.03 -10.26
CA LYS A 47 -2.21 -20.46 -10.51
C LYS A 47 -3.21 -19.32 -10.38
N PHE A 48 -2.75 -18.09 -10.17
CA PHE A 48 -3.62 -16.94 -9.94
C PHE A 48 -4.57 -16.70 -11.11
N SER A 49 -4.07 -16.73 -12.35
CA SER A 49 -4.92 -16.54 -13.54
C SER A 49 -6.05 -17.57 -13.59
N VAL A 50 -5.74 -18.84 -13.31
CA VAL A 50 -6.74 -19.92 -13.28
C VAL A 50 -7.73 -19.75 -12.12
N LEU A 51 -7.23 -19.45 -10.91
CA LEU A 51 -8.08 -19.22 -9.74
C LEU A 51 -9.01 -18.01 -9.92
N PHE A 52 -8.52 -17.00 -10.62
CA PHE A 52 -9.27 -15.80 -10.96
C PHE A 52 -10.39 -16.11 -11.98
N GLU A 53 -10.09 -16.87 -13.02
CA GLU A 53 -11.07 -17.29 -14.03
C GLU A 53 -12.19 -18.17 -13.45
N LEU A 54 -11.89 -18.95 -12.40
CA LEU A 54 -12.91 -19.76 -11.70
C LEU A 54 -13.94 -18.93 -10.93
N ASN A 55 -13.71 -17.62 -10.75
CA ASN A 55 -14.63 -16.68 -10.11
C ASN A 55 -15.14 -17.15 -8.73
N LEU A 56 -14.25 -17.70 -7.91
CA LEU A 56 -14.58 -18.25 -6.60
C LEU A 56 -14.61 -17.15 -5.53
N LYS A 57 -15.69 -17.09 -4.72
CA LYS A 57 -15.77 -16.15 -3.58
C LYS A 57 -14.66 -16.37 -2.56
N ALA A 58 -14.20 -17.61 -2.38
CA ALA A 58 -13.08 -17.92 -1.51
C ALA A 58 -11.78 -17.28 -2.00
N PHE A 59 -11.60 -17.15 -3.32
CA PHE A 59 -10.43 -16.50 -3.89
C PHE A 59 -10.47 -14.98 -3.66
N GLU A 60 -11.62 -14.34 -3.83
CA GLU A 60 -11.79 -12.93 -3.48
C GLU A 60 -11.47 -12.65 -2.01
N LYS A 61 -11.95 -13.51 -1.10
CA LYS A 61 -11.60 -13.42 0.33
C LYS A 61 -10.10 -13.59 0.56
N TYR A 62 -9.48 -14.54 -0.12
CA TYR A 62 -8.04 -14.77 -0.04
C TYR A 62 -7.24 -13.55 -0.52
N LEU A 63 -7.64 -12.91 -1.61
CA LEU A 63 -7.00 -11.68 -2.09
C LEU A 63 -6.98 -10.59 -1.00
N ASN A 64 -8.06 -10.45 -0.23
CA ASN A 64 -8.12 -9.51 0.89
C ASN A 64 -7.23 -9.90 2.09
N THR A 65 -6.79 -11.15 2.20
CA THR A 65 -5.82 -11.57 3.22
C THR A 65 -4.36 -11.30 2.85
N CYS A 66 -4.08 -10.92 1.61
CA CYS A 66 -2.72 -10.60 1.17
C CYS A 66 -2.23 -9.22 1.62
N TYR A 67 -3.02 -8.49 2.40
CA TYR A 67 -2.53 -7.34 3.14
C TYR A 67 -1.83 -7.80 4.41
N PHE A 68 -0.65 -7.26 4.67
CA PHE A 68 0.06 -7.48 5.92
C PHE A 68 0.34 -6.15 6.63
N VAL A 69 0.44 -6.21 7.95
CA VAL A 69 0.79 -5.06 8.79
C VAL A 69 1.89 -5.48 9.76
N THR A 70 3.09 -4.94 9.57
CA THR A 70 4.21 -5.19 10.49
C THR A 70 4.06 -4.37 11.77
N GLN A 71 4.78 -4.72 12.84
CA GLN A 71 4.78 -3.93 14.08
C GLN A 71 5.25 -2.48 13.85
N GLN A 72 6.21 -2.28 12.93
CA GLN A 72 6.69 -0.96 12.53
C GLN A 72 5.62 -0.16 11.79
N MET A 73 4.80 -0.80 10.95
CA MET A 73 3.67 -0.12 10.31
C MET A 73 2.60 0.29 11.34
N LYS A 74 2.39 -0.52 12.39
CA LYS A 74 1.41 -0.22 13.46
C LYS A 74 1.83 0.97 14.32
N SER A 75 3.14 1.15 14.55
CA SER A 75 3.63 2.31 15.31
C SER A 75 3.46 3.61 14.53
N ILE A 76 3.42 3.53 13.20
CA ILE A 76 3.20 4.68 12.33
C ILE A 76 1.69 4.94 12.20
N ASN A 77 1.20 5.91 12.96
CA ASN A 77 -0.23 6.28 12.97
C ASN A 77 -0.50 7.74 12.61
N LYS A 78 0.52 8.54 12.32
CA LYS A 78 0.41 9.96 11.94
C LYS A 78 1.36 10.28 10.78
N VAL A 79 0.89 11.03 9.80
CA VAL A 79 1.70 11.50 8.66
C VAL A 79 1.46 12.98 8.46
N ARG A 80 2.52 13.69 8.09
CA ARG A 80 2.41 15.05 7.56
C ARG A 80 2.10 14.95 6.06
N LEU A 81 0.87 15.26 5.68
CA LEU A 81 0.49 15.33 4.27
C LEU A 81 0.81 16.73 3.75
N LYS A 82 1.38 16.85 2.55
CA LYS A 82 1.58 18.17 1.94
C LYS A 82 0.24 18.73 1.47
N LYS A 83 0.05 20.03 1.61
CA LYS A 83 -1.10 20.75 1.06
C LYS A 83 -1.17 20.54 -0.46
N GLY A 84 -2.23 19.87 -0.94
CA GLY A 84 -2.38 19.42 -2.34
C GLY A 84 -2.43 17.90 -2.50
N ASP A 85 -1.93 17.14 -1.53
CA ASP A 85 -2.10 15.67 -1.49
C ASP A 85 -3.52 15.26 -1.05
N GLU A 86 -4.39 16.22 -0.71
CA GLU A 86 -5.73 15.94 -0.23
C GLU A 86 -6.66 15.31 -1.28
N THR A 87 -6.39 15.52 -2.57
CA THR A 87 -7.05 14.82 -3.66
C THR A 87 -6.56 13.38 -3.83
N ASN A 88 -5.42 13.03 -3.21
CA ASN A 88 -4.92 11.66 -3.05
C ASN A 88 -5.28 11.06 -1.67
N ARG A 89 -6.28 11.64 -0.96
CA ARG A 89 -6.72 11.23 0.39
C ARG A 89 -6.96 9.72 0.54
N ASP A 90 -7.33 9.04 -0.53
CA ASP A 90 -7.66 7.62 -0.46
C ASP A 90 -6.43 6.70 -0.64
N PHE A 91 -5.30 7.19 -1.18
CA PHE A 91 -4.23 6.30 -1.64
C PHE A 91 -2.84 6.95 -1.61
N TYR A 92 -2.12 6.79 -0.49
CA TYR A 92 -0.66 6.62 -0.56
C TYR A 92 -0.35 5.16 -0.91
N THR A 93 -0.84 4.70 -2.07
CA THR A 93 -0.38 3.45 -2.69
C THR A 93 0.92 3.76 -3.43
N CYS A 94 1.89 4.35 -2.73
CA CYS A 94 3.14 4.79 -3.32
C CYS A 94 4.27 3.98 -2.70
N CYS A 95 4.60 2.93 -3.45
CA CYS A 95 5.93 2.37 -3.61
C CYS A 95 6.52 1.67 -2.39
N ILE A 96 7.37 0.70 -2.71
CA ILE A 96 8.36 0.04 -1.86
C ILE A 96 8.67 0.93 -0.64
N LEU A 97 8.52 0.38 0.58
CA LEU A 97 8.93 1.03 1.83
C LEU A 97 10.45 1.25 1.78
N ASP A 98 10.86 2.27 1.07
CA ASP A 98 12.25 2.58 0.80
C ASP A 98 12.81 3.43 1.93
N LYS A 99 14.13 3.65 1.89
CA LYS A 99 14.80 4.43 2.93
C LYS A 99 14.29 5.87 2.97
N GLU A 100 13.81 6.43 1.87
CA GLU A 100 13.30 7.80 1.81
C GLU A 100 11.94 7.92 2.49
N PHE A 101 11.05 6.94 2.32
CA PHE A 101 9.81 6.82 3.06
C PHE A 101 10.10 6.85 4.57
N TYR A 102 10.97 5.96 5.07
CA TYR A 102 11.28 5.92 6.50
C TYR A 102 11.99 7.19 7.00
N LYS A 103 12.83 7.85 6.17
CA LYS A 103 13.45 9.13 6.54
C LYS A 103 12.40 10.22 6.77
N GLN A 104 11.39 10.32 5.91
CA GLN A 104 10.30 11.29 6.09
C GLN A 104 9.52 11.03 7.39
N TYR A 105 9.42 9.76 7.82
CA TYR A 105 8.72 9.38 9.06
C TYR A 105 9.54 9.52 10.34
N GLN A 106 10.83 9.16 10.33
CA GLN A 106 11.70 9.30 11.50
C GLN A 106 11.77 10.77 11.95
N ILE A 107 11.72 11.72 11.01
CA ILE A 107 11.69 13.15 11.31
C ILE A 107 10.49 13.52 12.22
N GLY A 108 9.34 12.85 12.06
CA GLY A 108 8.15 13.07 12.88
C GLY A 108 8.29 12.59 14.33
N GLU A 109 8.78 11.37 14.56
CA GLU A 109 8.99 10.83 15.91
C GLU A 109 10.06 11.61 16.69
N PHE A 110 11.17 11.99 16.03
CA PHE A 110 12.24 12.77 16.68
C PHE A 110 11.78 14.21 16.99
N ALA A 111 10.93 14.81 16.17
CA ALA A 111 10.35 16.13 16.45
C ALA A 111 9.42 16.06 17.69
N GLU A 112 8.54 15.06 17.78
CA GLU A 112 7.62 14.90 18.92
C GLU A 112 8.38 14.58 20.23
N GLN A 113 9.48 13.81 20.17
CA GLN A 113 10.35 13.56 21.31
C GLN A 113 11.15 14.79 21.74
N LYS A 114 11.72 15.56 20.80
CA LYS A 114 12.41 16.82 21.11
C LYS A 114 11.48 17.85 21.73
N ALA A 115 10.22 17.93 21.27
CA ALA A 115 9.21 18.80 21.86
C ALA A 115 8.90 18.42 23.33
N LYS A 116 8.73 17.12 23.62
CA LYS A 116 8.52 16.63 25.00
C LYS A 116 9.72 16.86 25.91
N VAL A 117 10.95 16.67 25.41
CA VAL A 117 12.17 16.93 26.19
C VAL A 117 12.33 18.43 26.48
N LYS A 118 12.03 19.31 25.51
CA LYS A 118 12.04 20.76 25.75
C LYS A 118 10.96 21.20 26.74
N ALA A 119 9.75 20.65 26.67
CA ALA A 119 8.68 20.97 27.62
C ALA A 119 9.03 20.54 29.06
N ASN A 120 9.73 19.41 29.23
CA ASN A 120 10.12 18.92 30.55
C ASN A 120 11.44 19.51 31.08
N ALA A 121 12.29 20.07 30.21
CA ALA A 121 13.53 20.75 30.62
C ALA A 121 13.29 22.15 31.19
N VAL A 122 12.07 22.68 31.10
CA VAL A 122 11.65 23.91 31.80
C VAL A 122 11.25 23.53 33.23
N VAL A 123 12.26 23.12 34.03
CA VAL A 123 12.14 23.09 35.49
C VAL A 123 12.52 24.48 36.00
N PRO A 124 11.71 25.13 36.87
CA PRO A 124 11.98 26.47 37.35
C PRO A 124 13.22 26.46 38.26
N SER A 125 14.35 26.95 37.74
CA SER A 125 15.48 27.33 38.59
C SER A 125 15.17 28.70 39.19
N GLU A 126 14.66 28.71 40.42
CA GLU A 126 14.52 29.91 41.24
C GLU A 126 15.89 30.55 41.48
N ARG A 127 16.24 31.57 40.69
CA ARG A 127 17.06 32.70 41.15
C ARG A 127 16.57 33.99 40.48
N PRO A 128 16.27 35.05 41.26
CA PRO A 128 15.99 36.35 40.71
C PRO A 128 17.33 37.04 40.39
N MET A 129 17.49 37.61 39.19
CA MET A 129 18.08 38.94 39.01
C MET A 129 18.01 39.41 37.54
N SER A 130 17.58 40.67 37.42
CA SER A 130 17.65 41.64 36.30
C SER A 130 17.01 41.30 34.94
N ALA A 131 15.81 41.87 34.78
CA ALA A 131 15.14 42.24 33.53
C ALA A 131 16.02 43.21 32.70
N SER A 132 15.87 43.43 31.40
CA SER A 132 14.74 43.31 30.48
C SER A 132 15.31 43.50 29.07
N GLN A 133 15.01 42.62 28.10
CA GLN A 133 14.88 42.92 26.64
C GLN A 133 14.90 41.68 25.73
N GLY A 134 15.10 40.45 26.24
CA GLY A 134 15.15 39.24 25.40
C GLY A 134 13.83 38.46 25.21
N GLN A 135 12.77 38.77 25.95
CA GLN A 135 11.61 37.87 26.09
C GLN A 135 10.52 37.95 24.99
N GLN A 136 10.57 38.93 24.08
CA GLN A 136 9.56 39.04 23.01
C GLN A 136 9.88 38.18 21.77
N SER A 137 11.15 37.77 21.58
CA SER A 137 11.56 37.04 20.36
C SER A 137 11.21 35.54 20.37
N GLU A 138 11.20 34.87 21.53
CA GLU A 138 10.93 33.43 21.58
C GLU A 138 9.44 33.10 21.50
N ALA A 139 8.57 33.94 22.09
CA ALA A 139 7.13 33.74 22.05
C ALA A 139 6.56 33.93 20.63
N GLU A 140 7.08 34.89 19.87
CA GLU A 140 6.70 35.09 18.46
C GLU A 140 7.25 33.97 17.55
N LEU A 141 8.45 33.45 17.84
CA LEU A 141 8.98 32.28 17.12
C LEU A 141 8.17 31.01 17.40
N GLN A 142 7.80 30.75 18.66
CA GLN A 142 6.96 29.59 19.01
C GLN A 142 5.57 29.70 18.38
N LYS A 143 4.98 30.89 18.37
CA LYS A 143 3.68 31.11 17.73
C LYS A 143 3.75 30.95 16.20
N ALA A 144 4.84 31.38 15.56
CA ALA A 144 5.06 31.19 14.13
C ALA A 144 5.34 29.72 13.74
N PHE A 145 5.92 28.92 14.65
CA PHE A 145 6.09 27.48 14.48
C PHE A 145 4.77 26.72 14.67
N GLU A 146 3.93 27.13 15.65
CA GLU A 146 2.63 26.49 15.91
C GLU A 146 1.57 26.84 14.86
N GLU A 147 1.61 28.04 14.27
CA GLU A 147 0.63 28.48 13.25
C GLU A 147 0.88 27.90 11.84
N ASN A 148 2.02 27.23 11.59
CA ASN A 148 2.34 26.65 10.27
C ASN A 148 2.49 25.12 10.26
N GLU A 149 2.20 24.42 11.35
CA GLU A 149 2.23 22.96 11.32
C GLU A 149 0.94 22.41 10.69
N ASP A 150 1.01 21.98 9.43
CA ASP A 150 -0.07 21.22 8.79
C ASP A 150 -0.55 20.10 9.73
N PRO A 151 -1.88 19.95 9.95
CA PRO A 151 -2.40 19.03 10.94
C PRO A 151 -2.01 17.59 10.59
N LEU A 152 -1.31 16.93 11.51
CA LEU A 152 -0.97 15.51 11.41
C LEU A 152 -2.25 14.69 11.25
N LYS A 153 -2.39 13.97 10.13
CA LYS A 153 -3.54 13.11 9.89
C LYS A 153 -3.25 11.69 10.36
N ARG A 154 -4.26 11.05 10.96
CA ARG A 154 -4.18 9.63 11.31
C ARG A 154 -4.25 8.77 10.06
N VAL A 155 -3.33 7.82 9.93
CA VAL A 155 -3.30 6.88 8.81
C VAL A 155 -3.17 5.43 9.31
N SER A 156 -3.55 4.49 8.45
CA SER A 156 -3.24 3.07 8.60
C SER A 156 -2.35 2.65 7.44
N ILE A 157 -1.14 2.20 7.72
CA ILE A 157 -0.24 1.65 6.70
C ILE A 157 -0.48 0.15 6.59
N LYS A 158 -0.64 -0.34 5.35
CA LYS A 158 -0.72 -1.76 5.03
C LYS A 158 0.25 -2.07 3.90
N GLY A 159 0.97 -3.18 3.99
CA GLY A 159 1.74 -3.74 2.89
C GLY A 159 0.89 -4.67 2.06
N ILE A 160 1.17 -4.75 0.76
CA ILE A 160 0.55 -5.73 -0.15
C ILE A 160 1.60 -6.77 -0.50
N GLU A 161 1.28 -8.04 -0.26
CA GLU A 161 2.20 -9.16 -0.52
C GLU A 161 2.13 -9.67 -1.97
N PHE A 162 2.27 -8.75 -2.93
CA PHE A 162 2.22 -8.99 -4.37
C PHE A 162 3.42 -8.37 -5.09
N ASP A 163 4.64 -8.55 -4.56
CA ASP A 163 5.86 -8.10 -5.23
C ASP A 163 6.04 -8.73 -6.63
N TRP A 164 5.65 -10.00 -6.77
CA TRP A 164 5.78 -10.77 -8.00
C TRP A 164 4.85 -10.30 -9.12
N ILE A 165 3.73 -9.63 -8.83
CA ILE A 165 2.71 -9.27 -9.85
C ILE A 165 3.27 -8.35 -10.94
N PHE A 166 4.29 -7.56 -10.61
CA PHE A 166 4.87 -6.57 -11.51
C PHE A 166 6.11 -7.09 -12.26
N ASN A 167 6.76 -8.14 -11.75
CA ASN A 167 8.10 -8.54 -12.17
C ASN A 167 8.18 -9.98 -12.70
N THR A 168 7.05 -10.69 -12.79
CA THR A 168 7.01 -12.09 -13.23
C THR A 168 6.07 -12.28 -14.41
N SER A 169 6.33 -13.31 -15.21
CA SER A 169 5.45 -13.71 -16.33
C SER A 169 4.03 -14.04 -15.86
N GLU A 170 3.91 -14.61 -14.67
CA GLU A 170 2.67 -14.96 -14.00
C GLU A 170 1.89 -13.71 -13.60
N GLY A 171 2.59 -12.70 -13.10
CA GLY A 171 2.03 -11.37 -12.86
C GLY A 171 1.47 -10.73 -14.12
N VAL A 172 2.24 -10.76 -15.22
CA VAL A 172 1.77 -10.28 -16.54
C VAL A 172 0.55 -11.07 -17.01
N SER A 173 0.56 -12.40 -16.88
CA SER A 173 -0.60 -13.24 -17.22
C SER A 173 -1.83 -12.86 -16.40
N PHE A 174 -1.67 -12.66 -15.09
CA PHE A 174 -2.76 -12.24 -14.22
C PHE A 174 -3.32 -10.88 -14.62
N LEU A 175 -2.47 -9.89 -14.92
CA LEU A 175 -2.91 -8.57 -15.36
C LEU A 175 -3.61 -8.61 -16.72
N LEU A 176 -3.14 -9.45 -17.64
CA LEU A 176 -3.81 -9.68 -18.91
C LEU A 176 -5.19 -10.32 -18.70
N THR A 177 -5.29 -11.33 -17.85
CA THR A 177 -6.57 -11.95 -17.48
C THR A 177 -7.50 -10.94 -16.82
N LEU A 178 -6.99 -10.11 -15.90
CA LEU A 178 -7.72 -9.03 -15.25
C LEU A 178 -8.23 -8.00 -16.27
N SER A 179 -7.44 -7.64 -17.28
CA SER A 179 -7.85 -6.68 -18.33
C SER A 179 -8.92 -7.21 -19.28
N LYS A 180 -9.05 -8.53 -19.38
CA LYS A 180 -10.01 -9.22 -20.26
C LYS A 180 -11.26 -9.70 -19.53
N THR A 181 -11.29 -9.59 -18.21
CA THR A 181 -12.41 -10.13 -17.42
C THR A 181 -13.67 -9.29 -17.61
N GLU A 182 -14.80 -9.97 -17.71
CA GLU A 182 -16.13 -9.34 -17.69
C GLU A 182 -16.67 -9.19 -16.26
N ASN A 183 -16.01 -9.80 -15.26
CA ASN A 183 -16.47 -9.75 -13.88
C ASN A 183 -16.17 -8.41 -13.23
N ILE A 184 -17.13 -7.48 -13.29
CA ILE A 184 -16.98 -6.14 -12.72
C ILE A 184 -16.79 -6.16 -11.19
N ASN A 185 -17.34 -7.17 -10.49
CA ASN A 185 -17.28 -7.25 -9.03
C ASN A 185 -15.85 -7.36 -8.50
N ILE A 186 -14.93 -7.91 -9.30
CA ILE A 186 -13.54 -8.07 -8.91
C ILE A 186 -12.82 -6.73 -8.74
N PHE A 187 -13.21 -5.72 -9.52
CA PHE A 187 -12.73 -4.34 -9.38
C PHE A 187 -13.30 -3.66 -8.12
N GLY A 188 -14.29 -4.28 -7.46
CA GLY A 188 -14.76 -3.88 -6.14
C GLY A 188 -13.76 -4.20 -5.03
N GLN A 189 -12.87 -5.18 -5.23
CA GLN A 189 -11.89 -5.61 -4.22
C GLN A 189 -10.81 -4.56 -4.03
N ASN A 190 -10.52 -4.20 -2.78
CA ASN A 190 -9.57 -3.13 -2.45
C ASN A 190 -8.17 -3.40 -3.02
N ILE A 191 -7.73 -4.66 -2.98
CA ILE A 191 -6.39 -5.01 -3.47
C ILE A 191 -6.26 -4.87 -4.98
N ILE A 192 -7.32 -5.17 -5.73
CA ILE A 192 -7.35 -4.97 -7.18
C ILE A 192 -7.33 -3.49 -7.50
N LYS A 193 -8.11 -2.67 -6.77
CA LYS A 193 -8.06 -1.21 -6.89
C LYS A 193 -6.66 -0.68 -6.60
N ASP A 194 -6.03 -1.13 -5.52
CA ASP A 194 -4.69 -0.71 -5.14
C ASP A 194 -3.66 -1.07 -6.21
N ILE A 195 -3.71 -2.29 -6.76
CA ILE A 195 -2.84 -2.72 -7.86
C ILE A 195 -3.05 -1.83 -9.10
N ILE A 196 -4.29 -1.55 -9.48
CA ILE A 196 -4.62 -0.72 -10.65
C ILE A 196 -4.16 0.72 -10.44
N LEU A 197 -4.41 1.30 -9.27
CA LEU A 197 -4.00 2.66 -8.94
C LEU A 197 -2.48 2.79 -8.92
N PHE A 198 -1.78 1.78 -8.38
CA PHE A 198 -0.33 1.72 -8.41
C PHE A 198 0.22 1.64 -9.85
N GLN A 199 -0.39 0.83 -10.71
CA GLN A 199 0.01 0.79 -12.12
C GLN A 199 -0.31 2.09 -12.85
N TRP A 200 -1.47 2.67 -12.56
CA TRP A 200 -1.89 3.92 -13.18
C TRP A 200 -0.94 5.06 -12.84
N SER A 201 -0.51 5.19 -11.59
CA SER A 201 0.46 6.23 -11.21
C SER A 201 1.77 6.13 -12.00
N TYR A 202 2.22 4.90 -12.30
CA TYR A 202 3.43 4.65 -13.09
C TYR A 202 3.23 4.89 -14.59
N PHE A 203 2.12 4.39 -15.17
CA PHE A 203 1.91 4.40 -16.62
C PHE A 203 1.17 5.62 -17.15
N LYS A 204 0.47 6.39 -16.31
CA LYS A 204 -0.40 7.51 -16.73
C LYS A 204 0.33 8.49 -17.65
N GLU A 205 1.51 8.96 -17.24
CA GLU A 205 2.27 9.93 -18.03
C GLU A 205 2.70 9.33 -19.37
N MET A 206 3.20 8.09 -19.36
CA MET A 206 3.63 7.40 -20.58
C MET A 206 2.47 7.19 -21.56
N ILE A 207 1.28 6.82 -21.07
CA ILE A 207 0.08 6.64 -21.90
C ILE A 207 -0.35 7.98 -22.50
N ILE A 208 -0.39 9.05 -21.70
CA ILE A 208 -0.80 10.37 -22.19
C ILE A 208 0.16 10.88 -23.27
N TYR A 209 1.47 10.85 -23.01
CA TYR A 209 2.44 11.44 -23.93
C TYR A 209 2.75 10.57 -25.15
N LYS A 210 2.75 9.24 -25.01
CA LYS A 210 3.13 8.33 -26.12
C LYS A 210 1.95 7.79 -26.92
N LEU A 211 0.76 7.67 -26.35
CA LEU A 211 -0.42 7.19 -27.07
C LEU A 211 -1.42 8.31 -27.36
N LEU A 212 -1.89 8.99 -26.30
CA LEU A 212 -2.99 9.93 -26.45
C LEU A 212 -2.60 11.17 -27.25
N LEU A 213 -1.46 11.79 -26.95
CA LEU A 213 -1.03 13.03 -27.60
C LEU A 213 -0.75 12.85 -29.10
N PRO A 214 -0.03 11.82 -29.57
CA PRO A 214 0.11 11.55 -31.00
C PRO A 214 -1.22 11.27 -31.70
N TYR A 215 -2.14 10.56 -31.04
CA TYR A 215 -3.47 10.29 -31.58
C TYR A 215 -4.29 11.58 -31.77
N VAL A 216 -4.28 12.48 -30.77
CA VAL A 216 -4.95 13.78 -30.87
C VAL A 216 -4.33 14.64 -31.97
N VAL A 217 -3.00 14.70 -32.07
CA VAL A 217 -2.31 15.43 -33.15
C VAL A 217 -2.69 14.87 -34.51
N TYR A 218 -2.70 13.55 -34.67
CA TYR A 218 -3.16 12.91 -35.90
C TYR A 218 -4.61 13.30 -36.23
N PHE A 219 -5.51 13.24 -35.25
CA PHE A 219 -6.91 13.60 -35.45
C PHE A 219 -7.08 15.06 -35.89
N VAL A 220 -6.35 16.01 -35.28
CA VAL A 220 -6.43 17.44 -35.64
C VAL A 220 -5.85 17.74 -37.03
N ILE A 221 -4.84 16.97 -37.49
CA ILE A 221 -4.24 17.19 -38.81
C ILE A 221 -5.10 16.61 -39.94
N PHE A 222 -5.79 15.50 -39.70
CA PHE A 222 -6.46 14.72 -40.75
C PHE A 222 -8.00 14.77 -40.71
N CYS A 223 -8.63 15.34 -39.68
CA CYS A 223 -10.07 15.61 -39.63
C CYS A 223 -10.35 17.10 -39.84
#